data_AF-A0A3M2F6T4-F1
#
_entry.id   AF-A0A3M2F6T4-F1
#
_cell.length_a   1.000
_cell.length_b   1.000
_cell.length_c   1.000
_cell.angle_alpha   90.00
_cell.angle_beta   90.00
_cell.angle_gamma   90.00
#
_symmetry.space_group_name_H-M   'P 1'
#
loop_
_entity.id
_entity.type
_entity.pdbx_description
1 polymer ?
#
loop_
_entity_poly.entity_id
_entity_poly.type
_entity_poly.pdbx_seq_one_letter_code
_entity_poly.pdbx_strand_id
1 'polypeptide(L)'
;MTRAHTTSAMPGGSSSSTPCAFAWRPWPGGAWAEPGKRGRMMGGEASRGNWLENYLTKVRELALRPGAFFATHPVANHYAESLGFLLITASIPMLIYAVHTLGAALFVTPLVWLFVCAGNWLWAVYLRWMARLLCKKTLTTAHAFQICSYANMPLLASWIPHVNTVTGIWTLALMWLGLTRGAGLDGVRALIILVIPFLLIAVGGAALFTWLTTHHVMVDSGLPSQWL
;
A
#
# COMPACT_ATOMS: atom_id res chain seq x y z
N MET A 1 -59.58 24.39 -42.77
CA MET A 1 -59.25 23.13 -43.48
C MET A 1 -58.02 23.35 -44.34
N THR A 2 -56.81 23.08 -43.83
CA THR A 2 -55.62 22.87 -44.67
C THR A 2 -54.57 22.06 -43.90
N ARG A 3 -53.90 21.15 -44.62
CA ARG A 3 -53.15 19.96 -44.18
C ARG A 3 -51.79 20.22 -43.53
N ALA A 4 -51.36 19.19 -42.81
CA ALA A 4 -50.07 18.92 -42.20
C ALA A 4 -48.86 18.87 -43.18
N HIS A 5 -47.67 19.12 -42.63
CA HIS A 5 -46.41 18.59 -43.17
C HIS A 5 -45.58 17.99 -42.02
N THR A 6 -45.51 16.66 -42.02
CA THR A 6 -44.70 15.83 -41.14
C THR A 6 -43.35 15.60 -41.81
N THR A 7 -42.27 16.13 -41.24
CA THR A 7 -40.90 15.88 -41.74
C THR A 7 -40.22 14.85 -40.86
N SER A 8 -40.13 13.64 -41.40
CA SER A 8 -39.39 12.49 -40.85
C SER A 8 -37.89 12.75 -40.97
N ALA A 9 -37.17 12.73 -39.84
CA ALA A 9 -35.71 12.75 -39.79
C ALA A 9 -35.21 11.37 -39.37
N MET A 10 -34.36 10.77 -40.22
CA MET A 10 -33.75 9.46 -40.00
C MET A 10 -32.71 9.48 -38.88
N PRO A 11 -32.58 8.41 -38.07
CA PRO A 11 -31.48 8.25 -37.14
C PRO A 11 -30.24 7.73 -37.87
N GLY A 12 -29.19 8.56 -37.92
CA GLY A 12 -27.85 8.17 -38.36
C GLY A 12 -27.24 7.16 -37.38
N GLY A 13 -26.93 5.97 -37.88
CA GLY A 13 -26.21 4.95 -37.14
C GLY A 13 -24.77 5.38 -36.90
N SER A 14 -24.46 5.77 -35.67
CA SER A 14 -23.09 5.93 -35.20
C SER A 14 -22.52 4.55 -34.86
N SER A 15 -21.63 4.08 -35.72
CA SER A 15 -20.76 2.94 -35.45
C SER A 15 -19.80 3.30 -34.31
N SER A 16 -20.24 3.08 -33.08
CA SER A 16 -19.38 3.12 -31.90
C SER A 16 -18.48 1.90 -31.93
N SER A 17 -17.25 2.10 -32.41
CA SER A 17 -16.12 1.24 -32.10
C SER A 17 -15.94 1.26 -30.58
N THR A 18 -16.51 0.29 -29.90
CA THR A 18 -16.34 0.06 -28.47
C THR A 18 -14.87 -0.32 -28.26
N PRO A 19 -13.97 0.55 -27.74
CA PRO A 19 -12.70 0.06 -27.24
C PRO A 19 -13.02 -0.96 -26.16
N CYS A 20 -12.22 -2.02 -26.06
CA CYS A 20 -12.33 -3.09 -25.08
C CYS A 20 -12.48 -2.53 -23.66
N ALA A 21 -13.71 -2.19 -23.30
CA ALA A 21 -14.13 -1.85 -21.97
C ALA A 21 -14.11 -3.18 -21.24
N PHE A 22 -13.00 -3.44 -20.54
CA PHE A 22 -12.96 -4.44 -19.50
C PHE A 22 -14.04 -4.06 -18.49
N ALA A 23 -15.25 -4.56 -18.74
CA ALA A 23 -16.45 -4.23 -18.02
C ALA A 23 -16.31 -4.84 -16.62
N TRP A 24 -15.71 -4.06 -15.72
CA TRP A 24 -15.87 -4.24 -14.29
C TRP A 24 -17.37 -4.29 -14.03
N ARG A 25 -17.92 -5.49 -13.86
CA ARG A 25 -19.30 -5.63 -13.39
C ARG A 25 -19.41 -4.85 -12.08
N PRO A 26 -20.30 -3.85 -11.98
CA PRO A 26 -20.54 -3.19 -10.71
C PRO A 26 -21.01 -4.24 -9.71
N TRP A 27 -20.33 -4.30 -8.57
CA TRP A 27 -20.67 -5.21 -7.49
C TRP A 27 -22.09 -4.87 -6.98
N PRO A 28 -23.07 -5.80 -7.01
CA PRO A 28 -24.47 -5.51 -6.73
C PRO A 28 -24.81 -5.41 -5.22
N GLY A 29 -23.87 -4.95 -4.38
CA GLY A 29 -23.98 -5.05 -2.91
C GLY A 29 -23.70 -3.76 -2.15
N GLY A 30 -24.37 -2.67 -2.50
CA GLY A 30 -24.14 -1.35 -1.88
C GLY A 30 -25.42 -0.60 -1.52
N ALA A 31 -26.34 -1.25 -0.80
CA ALA A 31 -27.31 -0.56 0.04
C ALA A 31 -26.52 0.04 1.22
N TRP A 32 -26.13 1.30 1.09
CA TRP A 32 -25.34 2.03 2.07
C TRP A 32 -26.12 2.19 3.37
N ALA A 33 -25.57 1.60 4.43
CA ALA A 33 -26.03 1.72 5.81
C ALA A 33 -26.08 3.20 6.24
N GLU A 34 -27.18 3.59 6.87
CA GLU A 34 -27.39 4.91 7.45
C GLU A 34 -26.30 5.24 8.50
N PRO A 35 -25.56 6.36 8.37
CA PRO A 35 -24.63 6.81 9.39
C PRO A 35 -25.39 7.59 10.47
N GLY A 36 -26.22 6.89 11.23
CA GLY A 36 -27.15 7.47 12.20
C GLY A 36 -27.07 6.83 13.58
N LYS A 37 -25.90 6.88 14.25
CA LYS A 37 -25.82 6.78 15.72
C LYS A 37 -24.44 7.20 16.24
N ARG A 38 -24.29 8.53 16.40
CA ARG A 38 -23.41 9.10 17.45
C ARG A 38 -24.01 8.67 18.79
N GLY A 39 -23.39 7.72 19.46
CA GLY A 39 -23.91 7.22 20.73
C GLY A 39 -22.83 6.61 21.61
N ARG A 40 -22.46 7.38 22.63
CA ARG A 40 -21.89 6.96 23.91
C ARG A 40 -20.42 6.53 23.96
N MET A 41 -19.63 7.48 24.46
CA MET A 41 -18.51 7.23 25.36
C MET A 41 -19.00 6.41 26.57
N MET A 42 -18.84 5.09 26.54
CA MET A 42 -19.04 4.20 27.69
C MET A 42 -18.13 2.98 27.53
N GLY A 43 -17.22 2.77 28.49
CA GLY A 43 -16.59 1.46 28.74
C GLY A 43 -15.15 1.27 28.24
N GLY A 44 -14.18 1.90 28.91
CA GLY A 44 -12.75 1.71 28.63
C GLY A 44 -12.21 0.29 28.89
N GLU A 45 -12.93 -0.55 29.64
CA GLU A 45 -12.47 -1.90 30.00
C GLU A 45 -13.02 -3.00 29.06
N ALA A 46 -14.26 -2.89 28.59
CA ALA A 46 -14.83 -3.84 27.61
C ALA A 46 -14.17 -3.72 26.21
N SER A 47 -13.56 -2.57 25.91
CA SER A 47 -12.82 -2.34 24.66
C SER A 47 -11.51 -3.14 24.59
N ARG A 48 -10.94 -3.51 25.76
CA ARG A 48 -9.58 -4.07 25.86
C ARG A 48 -9.50 -5.58 25.53
N GLY A 49 -10.61 -6.32 25.63
CA GLY A 49 -10.68 -7.71 25.14
C GLY A 49 -10.89 -7.78 23.62
N ASN A 50 -11.78 -6.91 23.11
CA ASN A 50 -12.26 -7.00 21.73
C ASN A 50 -11.21 -6.53 20.69
N TRP A 51 -10.24 -5.69 21.07
CA TRP A 51 -9.27 -5.17 20.08
C TRP A 51 -8.35 -6.26 19.51
N LEU A 52 -7.94 -7.23 20.33
CA LEU A 52 -7.02 -8.28 19.90
C LEU A 52 -7.74 -9.23 18.94
N GLU A 53 -8.98 -9.60 19.26
CA GLU A 53 -9.84 -10.39 18.38
C GLU A 53 -10.10 -9.67 17.05
N ASN A 54 -10.34 -8.35 17.10
CA ASN A 54 -10.48 -7.52 15.90
C ASN A 54 -9.18 -7.50 15.07
N TYR A 55 -8.01 -7.39 15.71
CA TYR A 55 -6.72 -7.44 15.04
C TYR A 55 -6.49 -8.80 14.39
N LEU A 56 -6.67 -9.90 15.13
CA LEU A 56 -6.50 -11.26 14.62
C LEU A 56 -7.47 -11.57 13.49
N THR A 57 -8.71 -11.07 13.58
CA THR A 57 -9.71 -11.20 12.51
C THR A 57 -9.25 -10.47 11.25
N LYS A 58 -8.78 -9.22 11.36
CA LYS A 58 -8.22 -8.47 10.23
C LYS A 58 -7.02 -9.16 9.60
N VAL A 59 -6.09 -9.67 10.42
CA VAL A 59 -4.91 -10.42 9.94
C VAL A 59 -5.34 -11.69 9.21
N ARG A 60 -6.28 -12.45 9.77
CA ARG A 60 -6.81 -13.67 9.17
C ARG A 60 -7.53 -13.40 7.86
N GLU A 61 -8.40 -12.40 7.80
CA GLU A 61 -9.12 -12.00 6.59
C GLU A 61 -8.18 -11.53 5.50
N LEU A 62 -7.18 -10.72 5.86
CA LEU A 62 -6.16 -10.25 4.95
C LEU A 62 -5.30 -11.40 4.40
N ALA A 63 -4.96 -12.38 5.24
CA ALA A 63 -4.17 -13.55 4.83
C ALA A 63 -4.98 -14.50 3.91
N LEU A 64 -6.25 -14.75 4.22
CA LEU A 64 -7.07 -15.73 3.48
C LEU A 64 -7.77 -15.14 2.26
N ARG A 65 -8.17 -13.86 2.30
CA ARG A 65 -9.00 -13.20 1.28
C ARG A 65 -8.61 -11.73 1.08
N PRO A 66 -7.36 -11.43 0.70
CA PRO A 66 -6.86 -10.05 0.63
C PRO A 66 -7.67 -9.16 -0.32
N GLY A 67 -8.07 -9.69 -1.48
CA GLY A 67 -8.86 -8.93 -2.45
C GLY A 67 -10.26 -8.58 -1.97
N ALA A 68 -10.90 -9.45 -1.18
CA ALA A 68 -12.20 -9.16 -0.57
C ALA A 68 -12.06 -8.15 0.57
N PHE A 69 -11.05 -8.33 1.41
CA PHE A 69 -10.73 -7.42 2.51
C PHE A 69 -10.59 -5.97 2.02
N PHE A 70 -9.76 -5.72 1.01
CA PHE A 70 -9.57 -4.36 0.47
C PHE A 70 -10.79 -3.81 -0.27
N ALA A 71 -11.69 -4.67 -0.78
CA ALA A 71 -12.91 -4.22 -1.46
C ALA A 71 -14.02 -3.81 -0.46
N THR A 72 -14.08 -4.47 0.69
CA THR A 72 -15.10 -4.20 1.72
C THR A 72 -14.69 -3.11 2.71
N HIS A 73 -13.39 -2.82 2.82
CA HIS A 73 -12.90 -1.90 3.85
C HIS A 73 -13.26 -0.45 3.51
N PRO A 74 -13.88 0.32 4.43
CA PRO A 74 -14.23 1.71 4.17
C PRO A 74 -12.96 2.53 3.94
N VAL A 75 -13.08 3.51 3.04
CA VAL A 75 -12.04 4.51 2.78
C VAL A 75 -11.71 5.23 4.09
N ALA A 76 -10.49 5.07 4.61
CA ALA A 76 -10.12 5.72 5.86
C ALA A 76 -10.11 7.25 5.73
N ASN A 77 -10.82 7.88 6.65
CA ASN A 77 -10.72 9.31 6.92
C ASN A 77 -9.68 9.62 8.01
N HIS A 78 -9.26 8.62 8.80
CA HIS A 78 -8.38 8.79 9.95
C HIS A 78 -7.19 7.83 9.90
N TYR A 79 -6.02 8.29 10.35
CA TYR A 79 -4.80 7.49 10.39
C TYR A 79 -4.73 6.53 11.58
N ALA A 80 -5.50 6.79 12.65
CA ALA A 80 -5.35 6.11 13.94
C ALA A 80 -5.49 4.59 13.84
N GLU A 81 -6.49 4.09 13.11
CA GLU A 81 -6.72 2.63 12.96
C GLU A 81 -5.60 1.93 12.19
N SER A 82 -5.14 2.58 11.12
CA SER A 82 -4.07 2.07 10.26
C SER A 82 -2.71 2.12 10.94
N LEU A 83 -2.47 3.19 11.73
CA LEU A 83 -1.27 3.36 12.53
C LEU A 83 -1.23 2.34 13.67
N GLY A 84 -2.35 2.15 14.38
CA GLY A 84 -2.46 1.13 15.43
C GLY A 84 -2.16 -0.28 14.90
N PHE A 85 -2.74 -0.64 13.74
CA PHE A 85 -2.44 -1.91 13.08
C PHE A 85 -0.95 -2.05 12.74
N LEU A 86 -0.35 -1.03 12.12
CA LEU A 86 1.06 -1.02 11.75
C LEU A 86 1.97 -1.15 12.97
N LEU A 87 1.69 -0.41 14.05
CA LEU A 87 2.45 -0.46 15.28
C LEU A 87 2.40 -1.84 15.93
N ILE A 88 1.22 -2.46 16.04
CA ILE A 88 1.08 -3.82 16.58
C ILE A 88 1.85 -4.82 15.71
N THR A 89 1.69 -4.71 14.38
CA THR A 89 2.35 -5.59 13.41
C THR A 89 3.88 -5.49 13.52
N ALA A 90 4.43 -4.28 13.64
CA ALA A 90 5.87 -4.05 13.78
C ALA A 90 6.39 -4.38 15.19
N SER A 91 5.56 -4.30 16.24
CA SER A 91 5.95 -4.61 17.61
C SER A 91 6.34 -6.07 17.80
N ILE A 92 5.63 -7.00 17.15
CA ILE A 92 5.83 -8.44 17.32
C ILE A 92 7.25 -8.88 16.92
N PRO A 93 7.74 -8.65 15.69
CA PRO A 93 9.09 -9.04 15.30
C PRO A 93 10.16 -8.28 16.11
N MET A 94 9.90 -7.02 16.48
CA MET A 94 10.81 -6.24 17.32
C MET A 94 10.95 -6.82 18.73
N LEU A 95 9.86 -7.31 19.32
CA LEU A 95 9.90 -7.98 20.62
C LEU A 95 10.71 -9.28 20.56
N ILE A 96 10.51 -10.07 19.50
CA ILE A 96 11.29 -11.30 19.26
C ILE A 96 12.79 -10.95 19.15
N TYR A 97 13.14 -9.91 18.41
CA TYR A 97 14.52 -9.46 18.25
C TYR A 97 15.12 -8.91 19.56
N ALA A 98 14.32 -8.20 20.36
CA ALA A 98 14.72 -7.71 21.68
C ALA A 98 15.06 -8.84 22.66
N VAL A 99 14.29 -9.93 22.63
CA VAL A 99 14.57 -11.14 23.44
C VAL A 99 15.89 -11.78 23.03
N HIS A 100 16.19 -11.88 21.72
CA HIS A 100 17.44 -12.46 21.23
C HIS A 100 18.68 -11.63 21.57
N THR A 101 18.54 -10.32 21.71
CA THR A 101 19.64 -9.39 21.98
C THR A 101 19.81 -9.05 23.47
N LEU A 102 19.17 -9.84 24.36
CA LEU A 102 19.18 -9.62 25.81
C LEU A 102 18.78 -8.20 26.22
N GLY A 103 17.85 -7.58 25.48
CA GLY A 103 17.31 -6.25 25.75
C GLY A 103 18.10 -5.08 25.16
N ALA A 104 19.30 -5.29 24.60
CA ALA A 104 20.07 -4.20 23.99
C ALA A 104 19.31 -3.51 22.84
N ALA A 105 18.52 -4.27 22.06
CA ALA A 105 17.72 -3.69 20.98
C ALA A 105 16.57 -2.78 21.48
N LEU A 106 16.15 -2.85 22.75
CA LEU A 106 15.07 -2.00 23.27
C LEU A 106 15.41 -0.50 23.18
N PHE A 107 16.69 -0.15 23.29
CA PHE A 107 17.14 1.24 23.13
C PHE A 107 17.00 1.74 21.68
N VAL A 108 17.09 0.83 20.70
CA VAL A 108 17.00 1.14 19.27
C VAL A 108 15.55 1.00 18.76
N THR A 109 14.70 0.25 19.46
CA THR A 109 13.29 0.04 19.12
C THR A 109 12.50 1.31 18.78
N PRO A 110 12.52 2.39 19.58
CA PRO A 110 11.75 3.59 19.25
C PRO A 110 12.22 4.23 17.94
N LEU A 111 13.52 4.17 17.64
CA LEU A 111 14.08 4.69 16.39
C LEU A 111 13.61 3.85 15.20
N VAL A 112 13.61 2.52 15.31
CA VAL A 112 13.10 1.62 14.27
C VAL A 112 11.61 1.83 14.03
N TRP A 113 10.81 2.01 15.10
CA TRP A 113 9.39 2.34 14.96
C TRP A 113 9.17 3.64 14.22
N LEU A 114 9.90 4.70 14.57
CA LEU A 114 9.83 5.97 13.86
C LEU A 114 10.19 5.80 12.39
N PHE A 115 11.21 5.00 12.09
CA PHE A 115 11.61 4.71 10.71
C PHE A 115 10.54 3.94 9.94
N VAL A 116 9.92 2.92 10.55
CA VAL A 116 8.82 2.14 9.94
C VAL A 116 7.60 3.03 9.68
N CYS A 117 7.21 3.87 10.64
CA CYS A 117 6.10 4.80 10.51
C CYS A 117 6.38 5.88 9.45
N ALA A 118 7.56 6.50 9.49
CA ALA A 118 7.98 7.51 8.53
C ALA A 118 8.10 6.94 7.11
N GLY A 119 8.67 5.73 6.97
CA GLY A 119 8.76 5.02 5.70
C GLY A 119 7.39 4.74 5.10
N ASN A 120 6.44 4.26 5.90
CA ASN A 120 5.06 4.04 5.46
C ASN A 120 4.33 5.33 5.09
N TRP A 121 4.54 6.39 5.85
CA TRP A 121 3.95 7.70 5.55
C TRP A 121 4.52 8.28 4.25
N LEU A 122 5.84 8.22 4.07
CA LEU A 122 6.52 8.63 2.84
C LEU A 122 6.02 7.82 1.64
N TRP A 123 5.85 6.50 1.80
CA TRP A 123 5.29 5.63 0.76
C TRP A 123 3.85 6.02 0.40
N ALA A 124 3.02 6.35 1.39
CA ALA A 124 1.66 6.82 1.15
C ALA A 124 1.62 8.16 0.38
N VAL A 125 2.53 9.09 0.71
CA VAL A 125 2.70 10.35 -0.02
C VAL A 125 3.13 10.09 -1.46
N TYR A 126 4.08 9.17 -1.67
CA TYR A 126 4.53 8.74 -2.98
C TYR A 126 3.37 8.13 -3.80
N LEU A 127 2.62 7.19 -3.23
CA LEU A 127 1.46 6.59 -3.91
C LEU A 127 0.40 7.62 -4.29
N ARG A 128 0.12 8.59 -3.40
CA ARG A 128 -0.80 9.68 -3.70
C ARG A 128 -0.29 10.58 -4.83
N TRP A 129 1.01 10.86 -4.87
CA TRP A 129 1.61 11.66 -5.94
C TRP A 129 1.56 10.93 -7.27
N MET A 130 1.96 9.65 -7.29
CA MET A 130 1.91 8.79 -8.47
C MET A 130 0.49 8.54 -9.01
N ALA A 131 -0.48 8.29 -8.13
CA ALA A 131 -1.87 8.11 -8.52
C ALA A 131 -2.45 9.37 -9.19
N ARG A 132 -2.05 10.56 -8.72
CA ARG A 132 -2.42 11.83 -9.34
C ARG A 132 -1.79 11.98 -10.73
N LEU A 133 -0.52 11.63 -10.87
CA LEU A 133 0.22 11.74 -12.12
C LEU A 133 -0.31 10.80 -13.21
N LEU A 134 -0.51 9.51 -12.89
CA LEU A 134 -0.81 8.48 -13.89
C LEU A 134 -2.31 8.20 -14.08
N CYS A 135 -3.12 8.39 -13.04
CA CYS A 135 -4.52 7.98 -13.07
C CYS A 135 -5.51 9.14 -13.04
N LYS A 136 -5.06 10.38 -12.84
CA LYS A 136 -5.92 11.58 -12.65
C LYS A 136 -6.99 11.40 -11.56
N LYS A 137 -6.82 10.41 -10.67
CA LYS A 137 -7.71 10.12 -9.54
C LYS A 137 -7.12 10.73 -8.26
N THR A 138 -7.96 11.33 -7.45
CA THR A 138 -7.57 11.91 -6.16
C THR A 138 -7.63 10.84 -5.07
N LEU A 139 -6.50 10.20 -4.79
CA LEU A 139 -6.35 9.33 -3.63
C LEU A 139 -6.04 10.19 -2.38
N THR A 140 -6.77 9.99 -1.28
CA THR A 140 -6.45 10.65 -0.01
C THR A 140 -5.19 10.02 0.60
N THR A 141 -4.35 10.81 1.27
CA THR A 141 -3.14 10.28 1.92
C THR A 141 -3.50 9.27 3.02
N ALA A 142 -4.62 9.48 3.73
CA ALA A 142 -5.12 8.57 4.76
C ALA A 142 -5.45 7.17 4.19
N HIS A 143 -6.12 7.12 3.03
CA HIS A 143 -6.44 5.85 2.37
C HIS A 143 -5.20 5.17 1.81
N ALA A 144 -4.26 5.94 1.22
CA ALA A 144 -2.99 5.39 0.77
C ALA A 144 -2.20 4.79 1.95
N PHE A 145 -2.14 5.48 3.09
CA PHE A 145 -1.47 5.00 4.30
C PHE A 145 -2.12 3.75 4.86
N GLN A 146 -3.45 3.68 4.87
CA GLN A 146 -4.20 2.48 5.27
C GLN A 146 -3.82 1.26 4.43
N ILE A 147 -3.75 1.40 3.10
CA ILE A 147 -3.32 0.32 2.20
C ILE A 147 -1.88 -0.10 2.53
N CYS A 148 -0.97 0.84 2.75
CA CYS A 148 0.43 0.55 3.09
C CYS A 148 0.55 -0.19 4.43
N SER A 149 -0.16 0.28 5.46
CA SER A 149 -0.16 -0.33 6.79
C SER A 149 -0.64 -1.77 6.76
N TYR A 150 -1.74 -2.06 6.05
CA TYR A 150 -2.23 -3.43 5.92
C TYR A 150 -1.33 -4.30 5.05
N ALA A 151 -0.78 -3.76 3.96
CA ALA A 151 0.11 -4.51 3.09
C ALA A 151 1.38 -4.97 3.80
N ASN A 152 1.79 -4.33 4.90
CA ASN A 152 2.91 -4.74 5.74
C ASN A 152 2.64 -5.90 6.69
N MET A 153 1.44 -6.51 6.67
CA MET A 153 1.16 -7.72 7.46
C MET A 153 2.23 -8.84 7.32
N PRO A 154 2.83 -9.09 6.13
CA PRO A 154 3.88 -10.09 5.98
C PRO A 154 5.15 -9.79 6.79
N LEU A 155 5.36 -8.54 7.24
CA LEU A 155 6.46 -8.21 8.15
C LEU A 155 6.40 -8.99 9.45
N LEU A 156 5.24 -9.54 9.82
CA LEU A 156 5.17 -10.50 10.90
C LEU A 156 6.18 -11.61 10.64
N ALA A 157 6.17 -12.27 9.50
CA ALA A 157 7.08 -13.38 9.18
C ALA A 157 8.54 -12.98 8.87
N SER A 158 8.91 -11.70 9.02
CA SER A 158 10.25 -11.19 8.64
C SER A 158 11.40 -11.70 9.50
N TRP A 159 11.12 -12.30 10.67
CA TRP A 159 12.18 -12.82 11.55
C TRP A 159 12.94 -14.01 10.94
N ILE A 160 12.42 -14.65 9.88
CA ILE A 160 13.11 -15.73 9.17
C ILE A 160 13.88 -15.12 7.98
N PRO A 161 15.23 -15.16 7.96
CA PRO A 161 16.02 -14.47 6.94
C PRO A 161 15.69 -14.91 5.51
N HIS A 162 15.38 -16.19 5.31
CA HIS A 162 14.98 -16.73 4.00
C HIS A 162 13.57 -16.30 3.56
N VAL A 163 12.69 -15.97 4.51
CA VAL A 163 11.29 -15.61 4.21
C VAL A 163 11.18 -14.12 3.85
N ASN A 164 12.19 -13.30 4.18
CA ASN A 164 12.17 -11.85 3.93
C ASN A 164 12.01 -11.46 2.44
N THR A 165 12.56 -12.26 1.52
CA THR A 165 12.37 -12.03 0.09
C THR A 165 10.93 -12.33 -0.33
N VAL A 166 10.36 -13.41 0.18
CA VAL A 166 8.98 -13.83 -0.07
C VAL A 166 7.99 -12.82 0.52
N THR A 167 8.24 -12.31 1.74
CA THR A 167 7.41 -11.27 2.36
C THR A 167 7.46 -9.97 1.56
N GLY A 168 8.63 -9.59 1.01
CA GLY A 168 8.75 -8.44 0.13
C GLY A 168 7.85 -8.54 -1.11
N ILE A 169 7.89 -9.68 -1.80
CA ILE A 169 7.04 -9.94 -2.97
C ILE A 169 5.56 -9.96 -2.56
N TRP A 170 5.22 -10.57 -1.43
CA TRP A 170 3.84 -10.64 -0.95
C TRP A 170 3.30 -9.26 -0.56
N THR A 171 4.09 -8.44 0.15
CA THR A 171 3.74 -7.05 0.49
C THR A 171 3.46 -6.25 -0.78
N LEU A 172 4.27 -6.42 -1.83
CA LEU A 172 4.05 -5.78 -3.13
C LEU A 172 2.71 -6.22 -3.75
N ALA A 173 2.41 -7.52 -3.71
CA ALA A 173 1.15 -8.07 -4.20
C ALA A 173 -0.07 -7.53 -3.43
N LEU A 174 0.03 -7.40 -2.10
CA LEU A 174 -1.02 -6.81 -1.26
C LEU A 174 -1.21 -5.33 -1.55
N MET A 175 -0.14 -4.56 -1.75
CA MET A 175 -0.24 -3.15 -2.16
C MET A 175 -0.93 -3.02 -3.52
N TRP A 176 -0.58 -3.88 -4.48
CA TRP A 176 -1.21 -3.91 -5.80
C TRP A 176 -2.71 -4.24 -5.69
N LEU A 177 -3.08 -5.23 -4.88
CA LEU A 177 -4.48 -5.56 -4.58
C LEU A 177 -5.22 -4.41 -3.90
N GLY A 178 -4.60 -3.73 -2.93
CA GLY A 178 -5.18 -2.57 -2.26
C GLY A 178 -5.43 -1.39 -3.21
N LEU A 179 -4.52 -1.14 -4.14
CA LEU A 179 -4.69 -0.10 -5.15
C LEU A 179 -5.77 -0.44 -6.19
N THR A 180 -5.82 -1.69 -6.65
CA THR A 180 -6.79 -2.11 -7.67
C THR A 180 -8.20 -2.30 -7.10
N ARG A 181 -8.33 -2.96 -5.94
CA ARG A 181 -9.63 -3.25 -5.33
C ARG A 181 -10.13 -2.14 -4.40
N GLY A 182 -9.24 -1.53 -3.61
CA GLY A 182 -9.61 -0.46 -2.68
C GLY A 182 -9.74 0.91 -3.37
N ALA A 183 -8.76 1.29 -4.20
CA ALA A 183 -8.77 2.58 -4.90
C ALA A 183 -9.40 2.54 -6.31
N GLY A 184 -9.78 1.36 -6.81
CA GLY A 184 -10.35 1.19 -8.15
C GLY A 184 -9.41 1.65 -9.26
N LEU A 185 -8.09 1.50 -9.07
CA LEU A 185 -7.09 1.81 -10.08
C LEU A 185 -6.99 0.68 -11.10
N ASP A 186 -6.64 1.03 -12.34
CA ASP A 186 -6.36 0.02 -13.36
C ASP A 186 -5.15 -0.83 -12.96
N GLY A 187 -5.23 -2.15 -13.20
CA GLY A 187 -4.26 -3.12 -12.72
C GLY A 187 -2.85 -2.87 -13.24
N VAL A 188 -2.73 -2.50 -14.52
CA VAL A 188 -1.44 -2.22 -15.16
C VAL A 188 -0.83 -0.95 -14.60
N ARG A 189 -1.64 0.10 -14.43
CA ARG A 189 -1.17 1.38 -13.86
C ARG A 189 -0.72 1.22 -12.41
N ALA A 190 -1.47 0.46 -11.60
CA ALA A 190 -1.09 0.17 -10.22
C ALA A 190 0.25 -0.59 -10.16
N LEU A 191 0.49 -1.54 -11.08
CA LEU A 191 1.75 -2.26 -11.16
C LEU A 191 2.91 -1.33 -11.52
N ILE A 192 2.74 -0.45 -12.51
CA ILE A 192 3.78 0.53 -12.91
C ILE A 192 4.15 1.43 -11.72
N ILE A 193 3.16 1.96 -10.99
CA ILE A 193 3.37 2.80 -9.80
C ILE A 193 4.27 2.12 -8.78
N LEU A 194 4.05 0.81 -8.58
CA LEU A 194 4.79 0.00 -7.63
C LEU A 194 6.18 -0.38 -8.11
N VAL A 195 6.40 -0.60 -9.41
CA VAL A 195 7.69 -1.06 -9.97
C VAL A 195 8.71 0.08 -10.10
N ILE A 196 8.27 1.31 -10.40
CA ILE A 196 9.14 2.50 -10.53
C ILE A 196 10.14 2.67 -9.37
N PRO A 197 9.74 2.64 -8.08
CA PRO A 197 10.67 2.87 -6.97
C PRO A 197 11.69 1.74 -6.85
N PHE A 198 11.32 0.48 -7.15
CA PHE A 198 12.27 -0.62 -7.16
C PHE A 198 13.29 -0.48 -8.29
N LEU A 199 12.86 -0.05 -9.48
CA LEU A 199 13.80 0.23 -10.57
C LEU A 199 14.74 1.37 -10.21
N LEU A 200 14.24 2.43 -9.57
CA LEU A 200 15.07 3.56 -9.13
C LEU A 200 16.11 3.13 -8.10
N ILE A 201 15.72 2.31 -7.11
CA ILE A 201 16.64 1.76 -6.11
C ILE A 201 17.63 0.78 -6.77
N ALA A 202 17.18 -0.09 -7.68
CA ALA A 202 18.05 -1.06 -8.34
C ALA A 202 19.10 -0.38 -9.23
N VAL A 203 18.69 0.60 -10.05
CA VAL A 203 19.60 1.36 -10.92
C VAL A 203 20.54 2.23 -10.08
N GLY A 204 20.01 2.93 -9.07
CA GLY A 204 20.83 3.75 -8.17
C GLY A 204 21.83 2.92 -7.37
N GLY A 205 21.40 1.76 -6.86
CA GLY A 205 22.25 0.83 -6.14
C GLY A 205 23.33 0.21 -7.02
N ALA A 206 22.99 -0.21 -8.24
CA ALA A 206 23.96 -0.71 -9.20
C ALA A 206 24.99 0.36 -9.59
N ALA A 207 24.55 1.58 -9.89
CA ALA A 207 25.45 2.70 -10.21
C ALA A 207 26.41 3.01 -9.04
N LEU A 208 25.88 3.12 -7.82
CA LEU A 208 26.69 3.35 -6.62
C LEU A 208 27.69 2.21 -6.39
N PHE A 209 27.26 0.96 -6.56
CA PHE A 209 28.11 -0.20 -6.41
C PHE A 209 29.25 -0.19 -7.44
N THR A 210 28.96 0.07 -8.71
CA THR A 210 30.00 0.19 -9.74
C THR A 210 30.97 1.33 -9.47
N TRP A 211 30.47 2.47 -8.97
CA TRP A 211 31.32 3.59 -8.58
C TRP A 211 32.26 3.21 -7.43
N LEU A 212 31.73 2.58 -6.37
CA LEU A 212 32.53 2.13 -5.22
C LEU A 212 33.60 1.11 -5.62
N THR A 213 33.27 0.12 -6.44
CA THR A 213 34.25 -0.89 -6.87
C THR A 213 35.36 -0.28 -7.72
N THR A 214 35.05 0.70 -8.58
CA THR A 214 36.08 1.41 -9.35
C THR A 214 37.03 2.23 -8.47
N HIS A 215 36.54 2.88 -7.41
CA HIS A 215 37.39 3.65 -6.49
C HIS A 215 38.26 2.77 -5.59
N HIS A 216 37.74 1.64 -5.10
CA HIS A 216 38.53 0.71 -4.29
C HIS A 216 39.73 0.15 -5.08
N VAL A 217 39.54 -0.22 -6.35
CA VAL A 217 40.62 -0.73 -7.21
C VAL A 217 41.72 0.31 -7.43
N MET A 218 41.39 1.60 -7.50
CA MET A 218 42.40 2.66 -7.64
C MET A 218 43.27 2.81 -6.39
N VAL A 219 42.67 2.72 -5.20
CA VAL A 219 43.41 2.85 -3.92
C VAL A 219 44.40 1.70 -3.73
N ASP A 220 44.02 0.46 -4.08
CA ASP A 220 44.86 -0.72 -3.88
C ASP A 220 46.01 -0.83 -4.91
N SER A 221 45.90 -0.14 -6.05
CA SER A 221 46.92 -0.20 -7.11
C SER A 221 48.25 0.49 -6.77
N GLY A 222 48.36 1.14 -5.60
CA GLY A 222 49.63 1.66 -5.07
C GLY A 222 50.34 2.67 -5.98
N LEU A 223 49.61 3.29 -6.92
CA LEU A 223 50.15 4.33 -7.77
C LEU A 223 50.61 5.48 -6.86
N PRO A 224 51.93 5.73 -6.80
CA PRO A 224 52.46 6.68 -5.84
C PRO A 224 51.95 8.07 -6.21
N SER A 225 51.36 8.76 -5.24
CA SER A 225 50.67 10.06 -5.34
C SER A 225 51.55 11.24 -5.78
N GLN A 226 52.71 10.97 -6.35
CA GLN A 226 53.69 11.94 -6.85
C GLN A 226 53.43 12.36 -8.31
N TRP A 227 52.33 11.91 -8.92
CA TRP A 227 51.91 12.27 -10.29
C TRP A 227 50.53 12.93 -10.39
N LEU A 228 49.98 13.40 -9.26
CA LEU A 228 48.80 14.29 -9.19
C LEU A 228 49.22 15.60 -8.51
#